data_AF-A0A829GHT1-F1
#
_entry.id   AF-A0A829GHT1-F1
#
_cell.length_a   1.000
_cell.length_b   1.000
_cell.length_c   1.000
_cell.angle_alpha   90.00
_cell.angle_beta   90.00
_cell.angle_gamma   90.00
#
_symmetry.space_group_name_H-M   'P 1'
#
loop_
_entity.id
_entity.type
_entity.pdbx_description
1 polymer ?
#
loop_
_entity_poly.entity_id
_entity_poly.type
_entity_poly.pdbx_seq_one_letter_code
_entity_poly.pdbx_strand_id
1 'polypeptide(L)'
;AHATAYILMALRIAWFKVHYPLIYYTAYFSVRAEDFDLAAMSHGKEAVKAAMKEITDKGMDASTKEKQLLTVLEIANECLERGFKIKMIDVTKSDSHNFLIQDDHTILAPFRAVPGLGDNVAKQIVAAREEKPFLSKEDLANRGKVSKTLIDYMTTNHVLDDLPDENQLSLFDGLF
;
A
#
# COMPACT_ATOMS: atom_id res chain seq x y z
N ALA A 1 3.29 -37.25 -9.75
CA ALA A 1 2.10 -36.39 -9.89
C ALA A 1 2.24 -35.06 -9.14
N HIS A 2 2.49 -35.06 -7.82
CA HIS A 2 2.56 -33.83 -6.99
C HIS A 2 3.62 -32.82 -7.47
N ALA A 3 4.89 -33.22 -7.60
CA ALA A 3 5.96 -32.32 -8.07
C ALA A 3 5.67 -31.68 -9.44
N THR A 4 5.13 -32.46 -10.38
CA THR A 4 4.73 -31.97 -11.71
C THR A 4 3.66 -30.88 -11.63
N ALA A 5 2.69 -31.00 -10.72
CA ALA A 5 1.66 -29.99 -10.52
C ALA A 5 2.23 -28.67 -9.98
N TYR A 6 3.13 -28.72 -8.99
CA TYR A 6 3.80 -27.52 -8.47
C TYR A 6 4.67 -26.85 -9.52
N ILE A 7 5.44 -27.63 -10.28
CA ILE A 7 6.27 -27.10 -11.37
C ILE A 7 5.40 -26.43 -12.44
N LEU A 8 4.28 -27.05 -12.82
CA LEU A 8 3.35 -26.44 -13.78
C LEU A 8 2.80 -25.11 -13.28
N MET A 9 2.44 -24.99 -12.00
CA MET A 9 1.98 -23.72 -11.44
C MET A 9 3.10 -22.68 -11.37
N ALA A 10 4.31 -23.09 -10.98
CA ALA A 10 5.47 -22.20 -10.94
C ALA A 10 5.79 -21.65 -12.33
N LEU A 11 5.76 -22.48 -13.38
CA LEU A 11 5.99 -22.05 -14.76
C LEU A 11 4.91 -21.07 -15.25
N ARG A 12 3.64 -21.30 -14.89
CA ARG A 12 2.56 -20.35 -15.21
C ARG A 12 2.81 -18.99 -14.57
N ILE A 13 3.15 -18.97 -13.27
CA ILE A 13 3.46 -17.72 -12.55
C ILE A 13 4.71 -17.04 -13.15
N ALA A 14 5.75 -17.81 -13.47
CA ALA A 14 6.98 -17.29 -14.05
C ALA A 14 6.75 -16.63 -15.41
N TRP A 15 5.84 -17.18 -16.23
CA TRP A 15 5.49 -16.58 -17.52
C TRP A 15 4.93 -15.15 -17.36
N PHE A 16 4.03 -14.93 -16.38
CA PHE A 16 3.56 -13.57 -16.05
C PHE A 16 4.68 -12.71 -15.50
N LYS A 17 5.55 -13.24 -14.63
CA LYS A 17 6.69 -12.48 -14.10
C LYS A 17 7.59 -11.92 -15.21
N VAL A 18 7.79 -12.69 -16.29
CA VAL A 18 8.61 -12.27 -17.43
C VAL A 18 7.86 -11.35 -18.38
N HIS A 19 6.67 -11.74 -18.84
CA HIS A 19 5.97 -11.07 -19.94
C HIS A 19 4.94 -10.01 -19.50
N TYR A 20 4.37 -10.14 -18.30
CA TYR A 20 3.39 -9.22 -17.73
C TYR A 20 3.77 -8.86 -16.29
N PRO A 21 4.97 -8.29 -16.09
CA PRO A 21 5.56 -8.12 -14.77
C PRO A 21 4.70 -7.30 -13.81
N LEU A 22 4.05 -6.24 -14.30
CA LEU A 22 3.18 -5.42 -13.46
C LEU A 22 2.02 -6.24 -12.89
N ILE A 23 1.36 -7.05 -13.71
CA ILE A 23 0.29 -7.97 -13.27
C ILE A 23 0.83 -8.96 -12.24
N TYR A 24 2.03 -9.51 -12.46
CA TYR A 24 2.68 -10.40 -11.51
C TYR A 24 2.89 -9.71 -10.15
N TYR A 25 3.45 -8.50 -10.12
CA TYR A 25 3.70 -7.78 -8.88
C TYR A 25 2.39 -7.41 -8.17
N THR A 26 1.41 -6.87 -8.90
CA THR A 26 0.09 -6.57 -8.34
C THR A 26 -0.55 -7.80 -7.70
N ALA A 27 -0.54 -8.94 -8.40
CA ALA A 27 -1.10 -10.19 -7.88
C ALA A 27 -0.30 -10.72 -6.68
N TYR A 28 1.04 -10.67 -6.73
CA TYR A 28 1.89 -11.10 -5.63
C TYR A 28 1.61 -10.29 -4.36
N PHE A 29 1.64 -8.96 -4.45
CA PHE A 29 1.41 -8.09 -3.29
C PHE A 29 -0.03 -8.16 -2.78
N SER A 30 -1.00 -8.40 -3.65
CA SER A 30 -2.41 -8.52 -3.25
C SER A 30 -2.71 -9.84 -2.54
N VAL A 31 -2.16 -10.95 -3.03
CA VAL A 31 -2.59 -12.30 -2.63
C VAL A 31 -1.62 -12.98 -1.67
N ARG A 32 -0.30 -12.75 -1.81
CA ARG A 32 0.72 -13.48 -1.03
C ARG A 32 1.39 -12.65 0.06
N ALA A 33 1.52 -11.34 -0.14
CA ALA A 33 2.17 -10.48 0.84
C ALA A 33 1.20 -10.11 1.96
N GLU A 34 1.66 -10.29 3.19
CA GLU A 34 0.93 -9.94 4.42
C GLU A 34 1.64 -8.83 5.20
N ASP A 35 2.99 -8.84 5.22
CA ASP A 35 3.81 -7.84 5.89
C ASP A 35 4.37 -6.82 4.89
N PHE A 36 4.19 -5.53 5.20
CA PHE A 36 4.65 -4.43 4.36
C PHE A 36 5.39 -3.39 5.19
N ASP A 37 6.44 -2.83 4.61
CA ASP A 37 6.93 -1.50 4.94
C ASP A 37 6.53 -0.57 3.79
N LEU A 38 5.29 -0.11 3.84
CA LEU A 38 4.71 0.65 2.74
C LEU A 38 5.44 1.99 2.51
N ALA A 39 5.95 2.61 3.58
CA ALA A 39 6.73 3.83 3.49
C ALA A 39 8.00 3.57 2.67
N ALA A 40 8.79 2.57 3.05
CA ALA A 40 9.99 2.20 2.31
C ALA A 40 9.68 1.83 0.85
N MET A 41 8.65 1.00 0.62
CA MET A 41 8.24 0.56 -0.72
C MET A 41 7.84 1.73 -1.62
N SER A 42 7.19 2.76 -1.07
CA SER A 42 6.72 3.91 -1.84
C SER A 42 7.78 4.99 -2.09
N HIS A 43 8.79 5.07 -1.22
CA HIS A 43 9.88 6.05 -1.33
C HIS A 43 11.02 5.60 -2.26
N GLY A 44 10.87 4.45 -2.92
CA GLY A 44 11.74 4.00 -4.00
C GLY A 44 12.90 3.11 -3.55
N LYS A 45 13.81 2.85 -4.49
CA LYS A 45 14.83 1.78 -4.41
C LYS A 45 15.71 1.87 -3.17
N GLU A 46 16.22 3.07 -2.89
CA GLU A 46 17.18 3.27 -1.80
C GLU A 46 16.52 3.08 -0.42
N ALA A 47 15.26 3.50 -0.27
CA ALA A 47 14.50 3.27 0.95
C ALA A 47 14.24 1.77 1.18
N VAL A 48 13.85 1.02 0.13
CA VAL A 48 13.69 -0.44 0.22
C VAL A 48 15.01 -1.13 0.56
N LYS A 49 16.12 -0.77 -0.09
CA LYS A 49 17.45 -1.34 0.21
C LYS A 49 17.89 -1.06 1.64
N ALA A 50 17.62 0.14 2.16
CA ALA A 50 17.90 0.48 3.55
C ALA A 50 17.11 -0.42 4.51
N ALA A 51 15.80 -0.56 4.31
CA ALA A 51 14.95 -1.44 5.12
C ALA A 51 15.39 -2.91 5.05
N MET A 52 15.75 -3.41 3.86
CA MET A 52 16.32 -4.75 3.69
C MET A 52 17.63 -4.91 4.47
N LYS A 53 18.50 -3.89 4.44
CA LYS A 53 19.78 -3.91 5.14
C LYS A 53 19.59 -3.97 6.65
N GLU A 54 18.66 -3.19 7.19
CA GLU A 54 18.35 -3.20 8.63
C GLU A 54 17.94 -4.59 9.12
N ILE A 55 17.14 -5.32 8.35
CA ILE A 55 16.72 -6.68 8.71
C ILE A 55 17.88 -7.66 8.53
N THR A 56 18.65 -7.53 7.45
CA THR A 56 19.76 -8.43 7.14
C THR A 56 20.89 -8.31 8.17
N ASP A 57 21.18 -7.09 8.63
CA ASP A 57 22.22 -6.82 9.64
C ASP A 57 21.92 -7.48 11.00
N LYS A 58 20.65 -7.78 11.30
CA LYS A 58 20.25 -8.55 12.49
C LYS A 58 20.60 -10.04 12.38
N GLY A 59 20.86 -10.56 11.18
CA GLY A 59 21.23 -11.95 10.97
C GLY A 59 20.26 -12.95 11.62
N MET A 60 20.76 -13.73 12.60
CA MET A 60 19.95 -14.73 13.30
C MET A 60 18.96 -14.13 14.31
N ASP A 61 19.17 -12.88 14.74
CA ASP A 61 18.30 -12.17 15.70
C ASP A 61 17.04 -11.60 15.03
N ALA A 62 16.96 -11.63 13.70
CA ALA A 62 15.76 -11.24 12.97
C ALA A 62 14.58 -12.19 13.31
N SER A 63 13.48 -11.58 13.75
CA SER A 63 12.23 -12.28 14.05
C SER A 63 11.61 -12.92 12.80
N THR A 64 10.69 -13.87 13.01
CA THR A 64 9.95 -14.50 11.91
C THR A 64 9.23 -13.47 11.03
N LYS A 65 8.62 -12.44 11.65
CA LYS A 65 7.92 -11.37 10.95
C LYS A 65 8.87 -10.52 10.09
N GLU A 66 10.06 -10.22 10.62
CA GLU A 66 11.07 -9.49 9.85
C GLU A 66 11.59 -10.30 8.67
N LYS A 67 11.75 -11.63 8.82
CA LYS A 67 12.13 -12.51 7.70
C LYS A 67 11.04 -12.59 6.62
N GLN A 68 9.76 -12.60 7.03
CA GLN A 68 8.62 -12.52 6.11
C GLN A 68 8.60 -11.17 5.37
N LEU A 69 8.76 -10.07 6.10
CA LEU A 69 8.88 -8.73 5.53
C LEU A 69 10.05 -8.63 4.55
N LEU A 70 11.22 -9.16 4.90
CA LEU A 70 12.40 -9.17 4.02
C LEU A 70 12.08 -9.83 2.67
N THR A 71 11.37 -10.96 2.68
CA THR A 71 10.95 -11.64 1.45
C THR A 71 10.06 -10.74 0.57
N VAL A 72 9.16 -9.97 1.18
CA VAL A 72 8.31 -9.01 0.43
C VAL A 72 9.14 -7.84 -0.10
N LEU A 73 10.09 -7.33 0.70
CA LEU A 73 10.98 -6.24 0.30
C LEU A 73 11.93 -6.63 -0.84
N GLU A 74 12.38 -7.89 -0.91
CA GLU A 74 13.16 -8.39 -2.05
C GLU A 74 12.37 -8.31 -3.37
N ILE A 75 11.07 -8.66 -3.33
CA ILE A 75 10.19 -8.53 -4.49
C ILE A 75 9.87 -7.06 -4.80
N ALA A 76 9.73 -6.21 -3.78
CA ALA A 76 9.57 -4.77 -3.96
C ALA A 76 10.82 -4.14 -4.60
N ASN A 77 12.02 -4.52 -4.15
CA ASN A 77 13.28 -4.08 -4.75
C ASN A 77 13.37 -4.54 -6.20
N GLU A 78 13.05 -5.80 -6.51
CA GLU A 78 13.01 -6.29 -7.89
C GLU A 78 12.01 -5.51 -8.77
N CYS A 79 10.81 -5.25 -8.25
CA CYS A 79 9.77 -4.45 -8.91
C CYS A 79 10.29 -3.06 -9.28
N LEU A 80 10.89 -2.36 -8.30
CA LEU A 80 11.45 -1.03 -8.49
C LEU A 80 12.66 -1.05 -9.44
N GLU A 81 13.55 -2.05 -9.33
CA GLU A 81 14.72 -2.19 -10.20
C GLU A 81 14.37 -2.42 -11.66
N ARG A 82 13.22 -3.05 -11.92
CA ARG A 82 12.68 -3.22 -13.28
C ARG A 82 11.97 -1.98 -13.83
N GLY A 83 11.98 -0.87 -13.11
CA GLY A 83 11.43 0.42 -13.56
C GLY A 83 9.95 0.64 -13.21
N PHE A 84 9.34 -0.25 -12.42
CA PHE A 84 8.00 -0.03 -11.89
C PHE A 84 8.03 0.86 -10.65
N LYS A 85 6.88 1.40 -10.29
CA LYS A 85 6.67 2.24 -9.11
C LYS A 85 5.61 1.62 -8.22
N ILE A 86 5.85 1.70 -6.92
CA ILE A 86 4.85 1.38 -5.91
C ILE A 86 4.44 2.72 -5.33
N LYS A 87 3.18 3.12 -5.51
CA LYS A 87 2.66 4.36 -4.96
C LYS A 87 2.06 4.09 -3.58
N MET A 88 2.26 5.04 -2.68
CA MET A 88 1.52 5.13 -1.42
C MET A 88 0.00 5.13 -1.68
N ILE A 89 -0.80 4.84 -0.66
CA ILE A 89 -2.26 4.89 -0.77
C ILE A 89 -2.77 6.25 -1.29
N ASP A 90 -3.92 6.20 -1.95
CA ASP A 90 -4.68 7.36 -2.42
C ASP A 90 -6.09 7.22 -1.86
N VAL A 91 -6.52 8.20 -1.05
CA VAL A 91 -7.80 8.16 -0.33
C VAL A 91 -8.98 7.93 -1.29
N THR A 92 -8.88 8.44 -2.52
CA THR A 92 -9.95 8.39 -3.52
C THR A 92 -9.94 7.14 -4.38
N LYS A 93 -8.77 6.49 -4.55
CA LYS A 93 -8.58 5.40 -5.53
C LYS A 93 -8.18 4.06 -4.94
N SER A 94 -7.44 4.03 -3.84
CA SER A 94 -6.89 2.78 -3.27
C SER A 94 -7.99 1.81 -2.91
N ASP A 95 -7.81 0.52 -3.20
CA ASP A 95 -8.73 -0.50 -2.71
C ASP A 95 -8.54 -0.73 -1.19
N SER A 96 -9.53 -1.36 -0.56
CA SER A 96 -9.40 -1.80 0.83
C SER A 96 -8.29 -2.85 1.00
N HIS A 97 -8.15 -3.79 0.05
CA HIS A 97 -7.35 -5.00 0.24
C HIS A 97 -6.32 -5.25 -0.89
N ASN A 98 -6.66 -4.98 -2.14
CA ASN A 98 -5.83 -5.34 -3.29
C ASN A 98 -4.98 -4.18 -3.79
N PHE A 99 -3.75 -4.47 -4.20
CA PHE A 99 -3.01 -3.52 -5.02
C PHE A 99 -3.73 -3.34 -6.36
N LEU A 100 -3.78 -2.11 -6.85
CA LEU A 100 -4.38 -1.77 -8.13
C LEU A 100 -3.29 -1.36 -9.12
N ILE A 101 -3.50 -1.66 -10.40
CA ILE A 101 -2.67 -1.09 -11.46
C ILE A 101 -3.21 0.32 -11.72
N GLN A 102 -2.38 1.35 -11.49
CA GLN A 102 -2.76 2.73 -11.72
C GLN A 102 -2.49 3.18 -13.16
N ASP A 103 -1.37 2.74 -13.71
CA ASP A 103 -0.91 3.03 -15.07
C ASP A 103 0.10 1.95 -15.51
N ASP A 104 0.68 2.09 -16.69
CA ASP A 104 1.57 1.08 -17.31
C ASP A 104 2.79 0.74 -16.45
N HIS A 105 3.18 1.59 -15.49
CA HIS A 105 4.38 1.41 -14.69
C HIS A 105 4.15 1.49 -13.18
N THR A 106 2.92 1.76 -12.71
CA THR A 106 2.67 2.06 -11.30
C THR A 106 1.59 1.16 -10.72
N ILE A 107 1.89 0.55 -9.57
CA ILE A 107 0.88 -0.08 -8.71
C ILE A 107 0.54 0.84 -7.54
N LEU A 108 -0.73 0.89 -7.18
CA LEU A 108 -1.27 1.66 -6.06
C LEU A 108 -1.52 0.73 -4.87
N ALA A 109 -0.98 1.08 -3.71
CA ALA A 109 -1.16 0.30 -2.50
C ALA A 109 -2.61 0.37 -1.96
N PRO A 110 -3.10 -0.72 -1.32
CA PRO A 110 -4.37 -0.74 -0.61
C PRO A 110 -4.25 -0.20 0.81
N PHE A 111 -5.40 0.14 1.42
CA PHE A 111 -5.43 0.60 2.82
C PHE A 111 -4.91 -0.45 3.81
N ARG A 112 -5.11 -1.76 3.56
CA ARG A 112 -4.58 -2.82 4.45
C ARG A 112 -3.05 -2.83 4.58
N ALA A 113 -2.34 -2.23 3.62
CA ALA A 113 -0.88 -2.17 3.66
C ALA A 113 -0.36 -1.05 4.58
N VAL A 114 -1.25 -0.19 5.08
CA VAL A 114 -0.92 0.86 6.04
C VAL A 114 -0.72 0.24 7.43
N PRO A 115 0.43 0.46 8.09
CA PRO A 115 0.71 -0.13 9.39
C PRO A 115 -0.32 0.34 10.43
N GLY A 116 -0.94 -0.61 11.13
CA GLY A 116 -1.95 -0.33 12.15
C GLY A 116 -3.36 -0.04 11.61
N LEU A 117 -3.57 -0.06 10.29
CA LEU A 117 -4.89 0.10 9.68
C LEU A 117 -5.52 -1.27 9.45
N GLY A 118 -6.52 -1.62 10.27
CA GLY A 118 -7.22 -2.90 10.17
C GLY A 118 -8.23 -2.97 9.02
N ASP A 119 -8.53 -4.19 8.54
CA ASP A 119 -9.43 -4.43 7.40
C ASP A 119 -10.80 -3.75 7.50
N ASN A 120 -11.37 -3.64 8.71
CA ASN A 120 -12.66 -2.97 8.90
C ASN A 120 -12.56 -1.47 8.64
N VAL A 121 -11.47 -0.82 9.07
CA VAL A 121 -11.22 0.61 8.80
C VAL A 121 -10.97 0.80 7.30
N ALA A 122 -10.21 -0.10 6.67
CA ALA A 122 -9.99 -0.07 5.22
C ALA A 122 -11.30 -0.11 4.43
N LYS A 123 -12.20 -1.03 4.77
CA LYS A 123 -13.54 -1.13 4.15
C LYS A 123 -14.40 0.09 4.44
N GLN A 124 -14.34 0.63 5.66
CA GLN A 124 -15.10 1.81 6.05
C GLN A 124 -14.67 3.06 5.28
N ILE A 125 -13.38 3.25 5.03
CA ILE A 125 -12.88 4.36 4.19
C ILE A 125 -13.46 4.25 2.78
N VAL A 126 -13.42 3.05 2.18
CA VAL A 126 -13.96 2.80 0.83
C VAL A 126 -15.46 3.02 0.78
N ALA A 127 -16.22 2.50 1.75
CA ALA A 127 -17.67 2.71 1.81
C ALA A 127 -18.02 4.20 1.99
N ALA A 128 -17.33 4.88 2.91
CA ALA A 128 -17.56 6.31 3.13
C ALA A 128 -17.29 7.13 1.86
N ARG A 129 -16.16 6.93 1.16
CA ARG A 129 -15.88 7.72 -0.06
C ARG A 129 -16.88 7.48 -1.19
N GLU A 130 -17.49 6.30 -1.26
CA GLU A 130 -18.52 5.97 -2.26
C GLU A 130 -19.81 6.75 -2.01
N GLU A 131 -20.15 7.04 -0.75
CA GLU A 131 -21.29 7.89 -0.42
C GLU A 131 -21.04 9.35 -0.80
N LYS A 132 -19.85 9.89 -0.47
CA LYS A 132 -19.39 11.21 -0.88
C LYS A 132 -17.88 11.35 -0.68
N PRO A 133 -17.17 12.15 -1.50
CA PRO A 133 -15.75 12.45 -1.28
C PRO A 133 -15.48 13.01 0.12
N PHE A 134 -14.26 12.82 0.61
CA PHE A 134 -13.81 13.46 1.86
C PHE A 134 -13.46 14.92 1.61
N LEU A 135 -13.87 15.79 2.52
CA LEU A 135 -13.66 17.24 2.41
C LEU A 135 -12.45 17.74 3.20
N SER A 136 -12.05 17.00 4.24
CA SER A 136 -10.96 17.36 5.15
C SER A 136 -10.40 16.12 5.85
N LYS A 137 -9.27 16.29 6.54
CA LYS A 137 -8.70 15.26 7.41
C LYS A 137 -9.63 14.93 8.58
N GLU A 138 -10.35 15.93 9.11
CA GLU A 138 -11.40 15.74 10.12
C GLU A 138 -12.55 14.86 9.58
N ASP A 139 -13.02 15.13 8.36
CA ASP A 139 -14.09 14.33 7.73
C ASP A 139 -13.64 12.86 7.50
N LEU A 140 -12.39 12.65 7.08
CA LEU A 140 -11.78 11.32 6.95
C LEU A 140 -11.70 10.60 8.31
N ALA A 141 -11.26 11.29 9.36
CA ALA A 141 -11.20 10.72 10.71
C ALA A 141 -12.59 10.29 11.20
N ASN A 142 -13.60 11.14 11.00
CA ASN A 142 -14.96 10.92 11.51
C ASN A 142 -15.72 9.82 10.76
N ARG A 143 -15.73 9.88 9.42
CA ARG A 143 -16.50 8.95 8.57
C ARG A 143 -15.73 7.68 8.23
N GLY A 144 -14.42 7.80 8.00
CA GLY A 144 -13.52 6.68 7.75
C GLY A 144 -13.11 5.94 9.02
N LYS A 145 -13.42 6.47 10.21
CA LYS A 145 -13.00 5.93 11.52
C LYS A 145 -11.47 5.78 11.62
N VAL A 146 -10.76 6.73 11.02
CA VAL A 146 -9.30 6.76 10.98
C VAL A 146 -8.79 7.41 12.27
N SER A 147 -7.88 6.74 12.97
CA SER A 147 -7.28 7.28 14.20
C SER A 147 -6.32 8.42 13.90
N LYS A 148 -6.03 9.25 14.91
CA LYS A 148 -5.05 10.35 14.78
C LYS A 148 -3.68 9.84 14.31
N THR A 149 -3.19 8.74 14.88
CA THR A 149 -1.91 8.13 14.47
C THR A 149 -1.88 7.76 12.98
N LEU A 150 -3.00 7.27 12.44
CA LEU A 150 -3.12 6.95 11.02
C LEU A 150 -3.19 8.21 10.14
N ILE A 151 -3.88 9.27 10.60
CA ILE A 151 -3.87 10.58 9.93
C ILE A 151 -2.45 11.17 9.90
N ASP A 152 -1.72 11.10 11.00
CA ASP A 152 -0.33 11.58 11.10
C ASP A 152 0.59 10.78 10.17
N TYR A 153 0.42 9.45 10.11
CA TYR A 153 1.16 8.59 9.18
C TYR A 153 0.87 8.97 7.72
N MET A 154 -0.40 9.12 7.34
CA MET A 154 -0.79 9.48 5.99
C MET A 154 -0.31 10.89 5.62
N THR A 155 -0.35 11.84 6.55
CA THR A 155 0.17 13.21 6.35
C THR A 155 1.69 13.20 6.15
N THR A 156 2.43 12.45 6.98
CA THR A 156 3.90 12.32 6.87
C THR A 156 4.33 11.71 5.54
N ASN A 157 3.49 10.84 4.96
CA ASN A 157 3.73 10.21 3.66
C ASN A 157 3.01 10.93 2.50
N HIS A 158 2.62 12.20 2.67
CA HIS A 158 2.04 13.05 1.62
C HIS A 158 0.76 12.51 0.96
N VAL A 159 -0.03 11.72 1.69
CA VAL A 159 -1.30 11.13 1.20
C VAL A 159 -2.45 12.13 1.30
N LEU A 160 -2.39 13.05 2.27
CA LEU A 160 -3.48 13.96 2.63
C LEU A 160 -3.17 15.42 2.29
N ASP A 161 -2.18 15.67 1.41
CA ASP A 161 -1.73 17.03 1.07
C ASP A 161 -2.84 17.85 0.39
N ASP A 162 -3.73 17.18 -0.34
CA ASP A 162 -4.87 17.81 -1.02
C ASP A 162 -6.08 18.05 -0.08
N LEU A 163 -6.03 17.60 1.19
CA LEU A 163 -7.12 17.76 2.14
C LEU A 163 -6.79 18.82 3.20
N PRO A 164 -7.66 19.83 3.40
CA PRO A 164 -7.53 20.75 4.52
C PRO A 164 -7.71 20.01 5.86
N ASP A 165 -7.21 20.59 6.96
CA ASP A 165 -7.31 19.96 8.28
C ASP A 165 -8.78 19.83 8.75
N GLU A 166 -9.57 20.90 8.56
CA GLU A 166 -10.96 20.99 8.99
C GLU A 166 -11.89 21.42 7.84
N ASN A 167 -13.19 21.18 7.99
CA ASN A 167 -14.17 21.66 7.04
C ASN A 167 -14.35 23.19 7.18
N GLN A 168 -13.95 23.96 6.17
CA GLN A 168 -14.32 25.38 6.12
C GLN A 168 -15.80 25.52 5.76
N LEU A 169 -16.63 25.81 6.77
CA LEU A 169 -18.05 26.16 6.59
C LEU A 169 -18.17 27.55 5.96
N SER A 170 -18.08 27.66 4.63
CA SER A 170 -18.50 28.86 3.88
C SER A 170 -19.94 28.71 3.37
N LEU A 171 -20.88 28.32 4.23
CA LEU A 171 -22.31 28.25 3.87
C LEU A 171 -23.11 29.47 4.37
N PHE A 172 -22.51 30.36 5.18
CA PHE A 172 -23.19 31.54 5.74
C PHE A 172 -22.42 32.88 5.62
N ASP A 173 -21.21 32.91 5.05
CA ASP A 173 -20.43 34.15 4.87
C ASP A 173 -21.00 35.13 3.82
N GLY A 174 -22.15 34.81 3.21
CA GLY A 174 -22.87 35.69 2.28
C GLY A 174 -24.27 36.10 2.75
N LEU A 175 -24.62 35.89 4.03
CA LEU A 175 -25.98 36.10 4.56
C LEU A 175 -26.11 37.21 5.62
N PHE A 176 -25.10 38.09 5.72
CA PHE A 176 -25.19 39.36 6.46
C PHE A 176 -24.59 40.51 5.66
#